data_AF-A0A0S1S4X8-F1
#
_entry.id   AF-A0A0S1S4X8-F1
#
_cell.length_a   1.000
_cell.length_b   1.000
_cell.length_c   1.000
_cell.angle_alpha   90.00
_cell.angle_beta   90.00
_cell.angle_gamma   90.00
#
_symmetry.space_group_name_H-M   'P 1'
#
loop_
_entity.id
_entity.type
_entity.pdbx_description
1 polymer ?
#
loop_
_entity_poly.entity_id
_entity_poly.type
_entity_poly.pdbx_seq_one_letter_code
_entity_poly.pdbx_strand_id
1 'polypeptide(L)'
;MTLDLIKYLKGGDLRSNAKAKELATLIETQYDFNALFHFLHSKDRLLIMRAADVLEKISRGHPNYLWPHQRDILHFLKTAKHKEFKWHLAQMVGRLPLTPIQRLEVSDVLTSWVTDSSESKIVRVNALQALYDINKQYHEREGEIQELIRNLKKEKIPSLISRIRKLTSS
;
A
#
# COMPACT_ATOMS: atom_id res chain seq x y z
N MET A 1 14.37 22.98 11.58
CA MET A 1 15.59 22.42 10.96
C MET A 1 15.14 21.50 9.85
N THR A 2 15.26 21.93 8.59
CA THR A 2 14.77 21.16 7.45
C THR A 2 15.68 19.96 7.25
N LEU A 3 15.25 18.76 7.63
CA LEU A 3 16.00 17.55 7.30
C LEU A 3 16.18 17.50 5.79
N ASP A 4 17.42 17.36 5.32
CA ASP A 4 17.67 17.05 3.92
C ASP A 4 17.36 15.56 3.68
N LEU A 5 16.06 15.23 3.61
CA LEU A 5 15.54 13.88 3.43
C LEU A 5 16.06 13.25 2.14
N ILE A 6 16.43 14.07 1.15
CA ILE A 6 16.86 13.61 -0.16
C ILE A 6 18.12 12.75 -0.08
N LYS A 7 19.01 12.99 0.89
CA LYS A 7 20.26 12.23 1.05
C LYS A 7 20.04 10.78 1.48
N TYR A 8 18.92 10.51 2.16
CA TYR A 8 18.51 9.15 2.53
C TYR A 8 17.76 8.44 1.40
N LEU A 9 17.16 9.23 0.50
CA LEU A 9 16.41 8.73 -0.65
C LEU A 9 17.28 8.61 -1.92
N LYS A 10 18.42 9.30 -2.02
CA LYS A 10 19.37 9.26 -3.15
C LYS A 10 20.63 8.44 -2.83
N GLY A 11 21.21 7.81 -3.86
CA GLY A 11 22.45 7.04 -3.76
C GLY A 11 22.30 5.63 -3.18
N GLY A 12 23.31 4.78 -3.45
CA GLY A 12 23.45 3.41 -2.92
C GLY A 12 22.36 2.39 -3.28
N ASP A 13 22.61 1.12 -2.91
CA ASP A 13 21.64 0.04 -2.95
C ASP A 13 20.76 0.05 -1.69
N LEU A 14 19.52 0.53 -1.80
CA LEU A 14 18.56 0.53 -0.69
C LEU A 14 17.88 -0.82 -0.44
N ARG A 15 18.31 -1.91 -1.11
CA ARG A 15 17.98 -3.26 -0.65
C ARG A 15 18.51 -3.52 0.76
N SER A 16 19.49 -2.75 1.22
CA SER A 16 19.81 -2.68 2.65
C SER A 16 18.66 -1.98 3.38
N ASN A 17 17.78 -2.76 4.02
CA ASN A 17 16.72 -2.31 4.94
C ASN A 17 17.17 -1.25 5.96
N ALA A 18 18.47 -1.12 6.20
CA ALA A 18 19.10 -0.20 7.14
C ALA A 18 18.74 1.28 6.91
N LYS A 19 18.91 1.82 5.69
CA LYS A 19 18.71 3.26 5.44
C LYS A 19 17.25 3.70 5.46
N ALA A 20 16.33 2.86 4.99
CA ALA A 20 14.89 3.12 5.09
C ALA A 20 14.43 3.09 6.56
N LYS A 21 14.99 2.18 7.37
CA LYS A 21 14.72 2.10 8.81
C LYS A 21 15.29 3.31 9.56
N GLU A 22 16.51 3.72 9.23
CA GLU A 22 17.13 4.93 9.77
C GLU A 22 16.29 6.17 9.42
N LEU A 23 15.87 6.32 8.17
CA LEU A 23 15.00 7.43 7.79
C LEU A 23 13.67 7.40 8.56
N ALA A 24 13.06 6.22 8.73
CA ALA A 24 11.83 6.10 9.51
C ALA A 24 11.99 6.57 10.97
N THR A 25 13.16 6.37 11.59
CA THR A 25 13.44 6.87 12.95
C THR A 25 13.60 8.39 13.05
N LEU A 26 13.80 9.09 11.92
CA LEU A 26 13.91 10.54 11.88
C LEU A 26 12.56 11.23 11.66
N ILE A 27 11.50 10.48 11.36
CA ILE A 27 10.17 11.02 11.13
C ILE A 27 9.36 10.88 12.41
N GLU A 28 9.33 11.94 13.21
CA GLU A 28 8.68 11.95 14.53
C GLU A 28 7.36 12.72 14.53
N THR A 29 7.14 13.58 13.53
CA THR A 29 5.98 14.47 13.48
C THR A 29 5.21 14.37 12.17
N GLN A 30 3.96 14.86 12.18
CA GLN A 30 3.17 15.04 10.96
C GLN A 30 3.89 15.94 9.94
N TYR A 31 4.64 16.94 10.40
CA TYR A 31 5.39 17.84 9.52
C TYR A 31 6.48 17.09 8.75
N ASP A 32 7.25 16.23 9.43
CA ASP A 32 8.28 15.40 8.81
C ASP A 32 7.67 14.40 7.83
N PHE A 33 6.53 13.79 8.21
CA PHE A 33 5.79 12.88 7.34
C PHE A 33 5.31 13.59 6.06
N ASN A 34 4.79 14.82 6.18
CA ASN A 34 4.35 15.61 5.03
C ASN A 34 5.52 15.93 4.09
N ALA A 35 6.69 16.28 4.64
CA ALA A 35 7.89 16.52 3.85
C ALA A 35 8.33 15.27 3.08
N LEU A 36 8.26 14.09 3.71
CA LEU A 36 8.54 12.82 3.05
C LEU A 36 7.48 12.46 2.00
N PHE A 37 6.21 12.72 2.29
CA PHE A 37 5.09 12.44 1.38
C PHE A 37 5.23 13.18 0.05
N HIS A 38 5.75 14.41 0.08
CA HIS A 38 5.96 15.22 -1.13
C HIS A 38 6.79 14.49 -2.21
N PHE A 39 7.70 13.60 -1.82
CA PHE A 39 8.50 12.82 -2.79
C PHE A 39 7.67 11.81 -3.61
N LEU A 40 6.44 11.47 -3.21
CA LEU A 40 5.55 10.63 -4.01
C LEU A 40 5.06 11.33 -5.29
N HIS A 41 5.14 12.66 -5.36
CA HIS A 41 4.83 13.44 -6.55
C HIS A 41 6.04 13.64 -7.48
N SER A 42 7.20 13.08 -7.12
CA SER A 42 8.42 13.19 -7.93
C SER A 42 8.27 12.50 -9.29
N LYS A 43 9.03 12.94 -10.29
CA LYS A 43 9.19 12.21 -11.56
C LYS A 43 10.20 11.07 -11.46
N ASP A 44 11.03 11.08 -10.42
CA ASP A 44 12.02 10.04 -10.19
C ASP A 44 11.36 8.83 -9.53
N ARG A 45 11.18 7.77 -10.32
CA ARG A 45 10.62 6.49 -9.87
C ARG A 45 11.32 5.96 -8.62
N LEU A 46 12.65 6.11 -8.52
CA LEU A 46 13.41 5.60 -7.40
C LEU A 46 13.07 6.35 -6.11
N LEU A 47 12.92 7.68 -6.18
CA LEU A 47 12.47 8.49 -5.03
C LEU A 47 11.06 8.11 -4.59
N ILE A 48 10.12 7.96 -5.54
CA ILE A 48 8.73 7.58 -5.23
C ILE A 48 8.69 6.26 -4.47
N MET A 49 9.35 5.22 -4.99
CA MET A 49 9.34 3.89 -4.39
C MET A 49 9.93 3.90 -2.97
N ARG A 50 11.03 4.63 -2.77
CA ARG A 50 11.74 4.70 -1.49
C ARG A 50 10.96 5.49 -0.44
N ALA A 51 10.37 6.60 -0.84
CA ALA A 51 9.47 7.36 0.03
C ALA A 51 8.25 6.50 0.40
N ALA A 52 7.63 5.81 -0.56
CA ALA A 52 6.48 4.95 -0.31
C ALA A 52 6.78 3.82 0.70
N ASP A 53 7.96 3.19 0.63
CA ASP A 53 8.39 2.18 1.60
C ASP A 53 8.46 2.73 3.03
N VAL A 54 9.08 3.90 3.20
CA VAL A 54 9.25 4.52 4.52
C VAL A 54 7.91 5.00 5.08
N LEU A 55 7.08 5.64 4.26
CA LEU A 55 5.73 6.08 4.63
C LEU A 55 4.83 4.89 5.02
N GLU A 56 4.93 3.78 4.28
CA GLU A 56 4.23 2.54 4.60
C GLU A 56 4.65 2.00 5.97
N LYS A 57 5.95 2.00 6.29
CA LYS A 57 6.45 1.53 7.58
C LYS A 57 5.98 2.41 8.73
N ILE A 58 6.09 3.74 8.60
CA ILE A 58 5.70 4.70 9.65
C ILE A 58 4.19 4.61 9.92
N SER A 59 3.38 4.52 8.86
CA SER A 59 1.92 4.47 9.00
C SER A 59 1.38 3.20 9.67
N ARG A 60 2.20 2.18 9.91
CA ARG A 60 1.83 1.03 10.76
C ARG A 60 1.62 1.42 12.22
N GLY A 61 2.45 2.33 12.73
CA GLY A 61 2.36 2.86 14.10
C GLY A 61 1.55 4.15 14.19
N HIS A 62 1.53 4.94 13.10
CA HIS A 62 0.87 6.25 13.05
C HIS A 62 -0.04 6.37 11.82
N PRO A 63 -1.16 5.61 11.76
CA PRO A 63 -2.07 5.64 10.60
C PRO A 63 -2.67 7.02 10.35
N ASN A 64 -2.85 7.83 11.39
CA ASN A 64 -3.33 9.20 11.31
C ASN A 64 -2.46 10.12 10.45
N TYR A 65 -1.18 9.79 10.26
CA TYR A 65 -0.29 10.58 9.40
C TYR A 65 -0.67 10.52 7.92
N LEU A 66 -1.39 9.48 7.50
CA LEU A 66 -1.90 9.35 6.12
C LEU A 66 -3.14 10.21 5.86
N TRP A 67 -3.89 10.61 6.90
CA TRP A 67 -5.22 11.22 6.73
C TRP A 67 -5.19 12.53 5.95
N PRO A 68 -4.24 13.47 6.19
CA PRO A 68 -4.13 14.69 5.38
C PRO A 68 -3.89 14.42 3.88
N HIS A 69 -3.35 13.25 3.55
CA HIS A 69 -2.96 12.85 2.20
C HIS A 69 -3.92 11.86 1.54
N GLN A 70 -5.09 11.62 2.15
CA GLN A 70 -6.07 10.65 1.67
C GLN A 70 -6.44 10.86 0.20
N ARG A 71 -6.66 12.11 -0.21
CA ARG A 71 -7.02 12.44 -1.60
C ARG A 71 -5.92 12.01 -2.58
N ASP A 72 -4.66 12.27 -2.25
CA ASP A 72 -3.52 11.92 -3.10
C ASP A 72 -3.32 10.41 -3.15
N ILE A 73 -3.46 9.70 -2.03
CA ILE A 73 -3.34 8.23 -2.00
C ILE A 73 -4.43 7.58 -2.86
N LEU A 74 -5.68 8.07 -2.77
CA LEU A 74 -6.78 7.59 -3.62
C LEU A 74 -6.54 7.89 -5.10
N HIS A 75 -5.96 9.05 -5.41
CA HIS A 75 -5.55 9.38 -6.78
C HIS A 75 -4.43 8.44 -7.28
N PHE A 76 -3.39 8.23 -6.48
CA PHE A 76 -2.27 7.33 -6.82
C PHE A 76 -2.74 5.89 -7.00
N LEU A 77 -3.72 5.42 -6.22
CA LEU A 77 -4.29 4.08 -6.39
C LEU A 77 -4.84 3.90 -7.82
N LYS A 78 -5.42 4.94 -8.42
CA LYS A 78 -5.98 4.91 -9.77
C LYS A 78 -4.92 5.10 -10.87
N THR A 79 -3.80 5.76 -10.58
CA THR A 79 -2.82 6.19 -11.61
C THR A 79 -1.47 5.48 -11.54
N ALA A 80 -1.16 4.77 -10.45
CA ALA A 80 0.13 4.11 -10.26
C ALA A 80 0.37 3.03 -11.32
N LYS A 81 1.52 3.11 -12.00
CA LYS A 81 1.93 2.15 -13.05
C LYS A 81 2.97 1.14 -12.56
N HIS A 82 3.80 1.54 -11.61
CA HIS A 82 4.94 0.72 -11.16
C HIS A 82 4.52 -0.23 -10.03
N LYS A 83 4.84 -1.51 -10.19
CA LYS A 83 4.48 -2.58 -9.24
C LYS A 83 4.92 -2.29 -7.80
N GLU A 84 6.10 -1.70 -7.61
CA GLU A 84 6.63 -1.40 -6.27
C GLU A 84 5.80 -0.30 -5.59
N PHE A 85 5.39 0.71 -6.34
CA PHE A 85 4.52 1.74 -5.78
C PHE A 85 3.12 1.20 -5.49
N LYS A 86 2.56 0.40 -6.41
CA LYS A 86 1.26 -0.28 -6.21
C LYS A 86 1.22 -1.12 -4.94
N TRP A 87 2.26 -1.93 -4.66
CA TRP A 87 2.26 -2.78 -3.46
C TRP A 87 2.30 -1.96 -2.17
N HIS A 88 2.91 -0.76 -2.18
CA HIS A 88 3.00 0.09 -1.00
C HIS A 88 1.67 0.82 -0.79
N LEU A 89 1.07 1.30 -1.88
CA LEU A 89 -0.28 1.89 -1.86
C LEU A 89 -1.31 0.91 -1.30
N ALA A 90 -1.31 -0.36 -1.75
CA ALA A 90 -2.21 -1.38 -1.22
C ALA A 90 -2.08 -1.56 0.31
N GLN A 91 -0.86 -1.49 0.85
CA GLN A 91 -0.63 -1.61 2.30
C GLN A 91 -1.03 -0.36 3.09
N MET A 92 -1.01 0.82 2.46
CA MET A 92 -1.38 2.10 3.10
C MET A 92 -2.88 2.38 3.03
N VAL A 93 -3.55 2.04 1.92
CA VAL A 93 -4.93 2.47 1.65
C VAL A 93 -5.93 1.95 2.69
N GLY A 94 -5.72 0.74 3.23
CA GLY A 94 -6.57 0.17 4.27
C GLY A 94 -6.48 0.88 5.63
N ARG A 95 -5.55 1.82 5.80
CA ARG A 95 -5.34 2.59 7.04
C ARG A 95 -6.00 3.97 7.01
N LEU A 96 -6.64 4.31 5.88
CA LEU A 96 -7.33 5.58 5.69
C LEU A 96 -8.75 5.54 6.29
N PRO A 97 -9.29 6.68 6.76
CA PRO A 97 -10.67 6.80 7.19
C PRO A 97 -11.57 6.94 5.94
N LEU A 98 -11.78 5.82 5.26
CA LEU A 98 -12.53 5.76 4.00
C LEU A 98 -14.04 5.89 4.26
N THR A 99 -14.70 6.77 3.50
CA THR A 99 -16.17 6.82 3.45
C THR A 99 -16.74 5.56 2.76
N PRO A 100 -18.03 5.22 2.93
CA PRO A 100 -18.64 4.08 2.24
C PRO A 100 -18.38 4.06 0.73
N ILE A 101 -18.56 5.21 0.07
CA ILE A 101 -18.31 5.34 -1.37
C ILE A 101 -16.83 5.07 -1.70
N GLN A 102 -15.91 5.64 -0.93
CA GLN A 102 -14.48 5.43 -1.15
C GLN A 102 -14.05 3.99 -0.90
N ARG A 103 -14.67 3.27 0.05
CA ARG A 103 -14.39 1.84 0.26
C ARG A 103 -14.78 1.01 -0.95
N LEU A 104 -15.92 1.30 -1.57
CA LEU A 104 -16.33 0.65 -2.81
C LEU A 104 -15.33 0.94 -3.93
N GLU A 105 -14.96 2.21 -4.15
CA GLU A 105 -13.98 2.58 -5.18
C GLU A 105 -12.61 1.93 -4.97
N VAL A 106 -12.11 1.92 -3.72
CA VAL A 106 -10.85 1.26 -3.37
C VAL A 106 -10.95 -0.23 -3.61
N SER A 107 -12.07 -0.85 -3.24
CA SER A 107 -12.30 -2.28 -3.45
C SER A 107 -12.35 -2.65 -4.92
N ASP A 108 -12.93 -1.81 -5.78
CA ASP A 108 -12.94 -2.04 -7.22
C ASP A 108 -11.52 -2.00 -7.81
N VAL A 109 -10.72 -1.00 -7.43
CA VAL A 109 -9.33 -0.90 -7.89
C VAL A 109 -8.49 -2.09 -7.40
N LEU A 110 -8.58 -2.44 -6.12
CA LEU A 110 -7.83 -3.55 -5.57
C LEU A 110 -8.27 -4.88 -6.20
N THR A 111 -9.58 -5.06 -6.44
CA THR A 111 -10.09 -6.26 -7.14
C THR A 111 -9.49 -6.35 -8.54
N SER A 112 -9.43 -5.24 -9.28
CA SER A 112 -8.79 -5.21 -10.60
C SER A 112 -7.32 -5.63 -10.55
N TRP A 113 -6.58 -5.20 -9.52
CA TRP A 113 -5.18 -5.60 -9.35
C TRP A 113 -5.05 -7.08 -8.98
N VAL A 114 -5.93 -7.60 -8.13
CA VAL A 114 -5.89 -9.00 -7.68
C VAL A 114 -6.24 -9.98 -8.79
N THR A 115 -7.17 -9.62 -9.68
CA THR A 115 -7.65 -10.51 -10.76
C THR A 115 -6.84 -10.38 -12.05
N ASP A 116 -6.06 -9.30 -12.22
CA ASP A 116 -5.19 -9.14 -13.37
C ASP A 116 -4.02 -10.15 -13.34
N SER A 117 -4.06 -11.13 -14.25
CA SER A 117 -3.03 -12.16 -14.38
C SER A 117 -1.68 -11.63 -14.86
N SER A 118 -1.65 -10.46 -15.50
CA SER A 118 -0.42 -9.78 -15.93
C SER A 118 0.23 -8.97 -14.80
N GLU A 119 -0.51 -8.72 -13.72
CA GLU A 119 -0.03 -7.96 -12.57
C GLU A 119 0.97 -8.78 -11.73
N SER A 120 1.87 -8.08 -11.05
CA SER A 120 2.88 -8.72 -10.22
C SER A 120 2.25 -9.49 -9.05
N LYS A 121 2.70 -10.74 -8.83
CA LYS A 121 2.24 -11.59 -7.71
C LYS A 121 2.23 -10.89 -6.35
N ILE A 122 3.21 -10.03 -6.07
CA ILE A 122 3.28 -9.26 -4.82
C ILE A 122 2.27 -8.12 -4.75
N VAL A 123 1.97 -7.46 -5.87
CA VAL A 123 0.86 -6.49 -5.94
C VAL A 123 -0.45 -7.21 -5.69
N ARG A 124 -0.70 -8.33 -6.39
CA ARG A 124 -1.89 -9.18 -6.21
C ARG A 124 -2.06 -9.63 -4.76
N VAL A 125 -0.99 -10.09 -4.10
CA VAL A 125 -1.02 -10.50 -2.69
C VAL A 125 -1.36 -9.36 -1.74
N ASN A 126 -0.74 -8.19 -1.91
CA ASN A 126 -1.00 -7.03 -1.05
C ASN A 126 -2.39 -6.44 -1.28
N ALA A 127 -2.85 -6.42 -2.53
CA ALA A 127 -4.20 -5.98 -2.85
C ALA A 127 -5.27 -6.90 -2.28
N LEU A 128 -5.05 -8.23 -2.30
CA LEU A 128 -5.95 -9.19 -1.65
C LEU A 128 -5.99 -9.00 -0.12
N GLN A 129 -4.83 -8.76 0.50
CA GLN A 129 -4.78 -8.44 1.93
C GLN A 129 -5.61 -7.19 2.25
N ALA A 130 -5.41 -6.11 1.49
CA ALA A 130 -6.12 -4.85 1.69
C ALA A 130 -7.64 -4.98 1.49
N LEU A 131 -8.08 -5.73 0.47
CA LEU A 131 -9.50 -6.06 0.27
C LEU A 131 -10.09 -6.77 1.48
N TYR A 132 -9.38 -7.78 1.96
CA TYR A 132 -9.84 -8.58 3.09
C TYR A 132 -9.93 -7.73 4.37
N ASP A 133 -8.95 -6.87 4.61
CA ASP A 133 -8.92 -5.99 5.79
C ASP A 133 -10.08 -4.98 5.76
N ILE A 134 -10.34 -4.35 4.60
CA ILE A 134 -11.48 -3.44 4.42
C ILE A 134 -12.80 -4.18 4.67
N ASN A 135 -12.95 -5.37 4.10
CA ASN A 135 -14.19 -6.13 4.26
C ASN A 135 -14.39 -6.69 5.66
N LYS A 136 -13.32 -7.07 6.36
CA LYS A 136 -13.39 -7.47 7.77
C LYS A 136 -13.91 -6.34 8.66
N GLN A 137 -13.66 -5.09 8.27
CA GLN A 137 -14.08 -3.92 9.03
C GLN A 137 -15.52 -3.48 8.72
N TYR A 138 -15.98 -3.63 7.46
CA TYR A 138 -17.24 -3.02 7.00
C TYR A 138 -18.26 -4.01 6.41
N HIS A 139 -17.85 -5.24 6.06
CA HIS A 139 -18.70 -6.33 5.54
C HIS A 139 -19.54 -6.01 4.29
N GLU A 140 -19.30 -4.89 3.62
CA GLU A 140 -20.11 -4.40 2.48
C GLU A 140 -20.10 -5.34 1.27
N ARG A 141 -19.07 -6.19 1.12
CA ARG A 141 -18.84 -7.03 -0.07
C ARG A 141 -18.42 -8.46 0.28
N GLU A 142 -18.91 -8.99 1.39
CA GLU A 142 -18.52 -10.33 1.88
C GLU A 142 -18.72 -11.40 0.80
N GLY A 143 -19.89 -11.44 0.16
CA GLY A 143 -20.20 -12.42 -0.89
C GLY A 143 -19.25 -12.34 -2.10
N GLU A 144 -18.94 -11.13 -2.57
CA GLU A 144 -18.00 -10.88 -3.67
C GLU A 144 -16.59 -11.36 -3.32
N ILE A 145 -16.12 -11.07 -2.10
CA ILE A 145 -14.78 -11.44 -1.64
C ILE A 145 -14.65 -12.95 -1.46
N GLN A 146 -15.69 -13.63 -0.98
CA GLN A 146 -15.69 -15.08 -0.89
C GLN A 146 -15.62 -15.73 -2.27
N GLU A 147 -16.33 -15.18 -3.26
CA GLU A 147 -16.25 -15.66 -4.65
C GLU A 147 -14.88 -15.36 -5.28
N LEU A 148 -14.33 -14.16 -5.05
CA LEU A 148 -12.98 -13.80 -5.46
C LEU A 148 -11.96 -14.81 -4.91
N ILE A 149 -11.99 -15.10 -3.61
CA ILE A 149 -11.08 -16.07 -2.98
C ILE A 149 -11.23 -17.46 -3.59
N ARG A 150 -12.46 -17.93 -3.86
CA ARG A 150 -12.69 -19.21 -4.54
C ARG A 150 -12.06 -19.24 -5.93
N ASN A 151 -12.16 -18.16 -6.69
CA ASN A 151 -11.58 -18.06 -8.03
C ASN A 151 -10.06 -17.99 -8.00
N LEU A 152 -9.48 -17.19 -7.09
CA LEU A 152 -8.02 -17.13 -6.91
C LEU A 152 -7.41 -18.48 -6.49
N LYS A 153 -8.14 -19.30 -5.71
CA LYS A 153 -7.69 -20.66 -5.37
C LYS A 153 -7.52 -21.55 -6.60
N LYS A 154 -8.35 -21.37 -7.64
CA LYS A 154 -8.29 -22.16 -8.88
C LYS A 154 -7.03 -21.86 -9.70
N GLU A 155 -6.45 -20.66 -9.56
CA GLU A 155 -5.20 -20.29 -10.24
C GLU A 155 -3.96 -21.04 -9.72
N LYS A 156 -4.03 -21.66 -8.52
CA LYS A 156 -2.94 -22.43 -7.90
C LYS A 156 -1.61 -21.66 -7.75
N ILE A 157 -1.65 -20.33 -7.67
CA ILE A 157 -0.47 -19.49 -7.47
C ILE A 157 -0.01 -19.60 -6.00
N PRO A 158 1.20 -20.11 -5.70
CA PRO A 158 1.61 -20.42 -4.32
C PRO A 158 1.53 -19.24 -3.35
N SER A 159 1.93 -18.04 -3.78
CA SER A 159 1.91 -16.84 -2.95
C SER A 159 0.50 -16.38 -2.61
N LEU A 160 -0.45 -16.50 -3.54
CA LEU A 160 -1.86 -16.20 -3.30
C LEU A 160 -2.50 -17.24 -2.40
N ILE A 161 -2.26 -18.54 -2.65
CA ILE A 161 -2.76 -19.63 -1.80
C ILE A 161 -2.27 -19.46 -0.36
N SER A 162 -0.97 -19.19 -0.18
CA SER A 162 -0.41 -18.96 1.15
C SER A 162 -1.06 -17.76 1.85
N ARG A 163 -1.31 -16.67 1.13
CA ARG A 163 -1.99 -15.49 1.69
C ARG A 163 -3.44 -15.81 2.06
N ILE A 164 -4.18 -16.45 1.18
CA ILE A 164 -5.57 -16.85 1.40
C ILE A 164 -5.68 -17.71 2.67
N ARG A 165 -4.81 -18.71 2.82
CA ARG A 165 -4.79 -19.55 4.04
C ARG A 165 -4.61 -18.70 5.30
N LYS A 166 -3.67 -17.76 5.29
CA LYS A 166 -3.45 -16.85 6.43
C LYS A 166 -4.70 -16.01 6.75
N LEU A 167 -5.37 -15.48 5.72
CA LEU A 167 -6.55 -14.63 5.87
C LEU A 167 -7.75 -15.41 6.42
N THR A 168 -7.99 -16.63 5.94
CA THR A 168 -9.18 -17.43 6.31
C THR A 168 -9.00 -18.30 7.54
N SER A 169 -7.80 -18.36 8.13
CA SER A 169 -7.51 -19.13 9.35
C SER A 169 -7.55 -18.28 10.62
N SER A 170 -7.91 -17.00 10.51
CA SER A 170 -8.06 -16.05 11.64
C SER A 170 -9.53 -15.75 11.88
#